data_AF-G8JXJ3-F1
#
_entry.id   AF-G8JXJ3-F1
#
_cell.length_a   1.000
_cell.length_b   1.000
_cell.length_c   1.000
_cell.angle_alpha   90.00
_cell.angle_beta   90.00
_cell.angle_gamma   90.00
#
_symmetry.space_group_name_H-M   'P 1'
#
loop_
_entity.id
_entity.type
_entity.pdbx_description
1 polymer ?
#
loop_
_entity_poly.entity_id
_entity_poly.type
_entity_poly.pdbx_seq_one_letter_code
_entity_poly.pdbx_strand_id
1 'polypeptide(L)' 'MSSEGDIKQEKRPKPCCVCKVEKESRDECLLFNGLESTKCKELVDKYRSCMKGYGFEI' A
#
# COMPACT_ATOMS: atom_id res chain seq x y z
N MET A 1 17.99 0.04 -21.07
CA MET A 1 18.02 -0.44 -19.66
C MET A 1 17.03 0.42 -18.89
N SER A 2 15.83 -0.02 -18.49
CA SER A 2 15.19 -1.32 -18.51
C SER A 2 13.66 -1.13 -18.51
N SER A 3 13.01 -1.84 -19.42
CA SER A 3 11.70 -2.51 -19.27
C SER A 3 10.42 -1.68 -19.23
N GLU A 4 9.80 -1.64 -20.41
CA GLU A 4 8.36 -1.58 -20.67
C GLU A 4 7.51 -2.50 -19.77
N GLY A 5 6.27 -2.06 -19.51
CA GLY A 5 5.26 -2.82 -18.79
C GLY A 5 3.87 -2.20 -18.85
N ASP A 6 3.42 -1.82 -20.06
CA ASP A 6 2.01 -1.54 -20.36
C ASP A 6 1.22 -2.85 -20.36
N ILE A 7 0.25 -2.99 -19.46
CA ILE A 7 -0.89 -3.91 -19.64
C ILE A 7 -2.17 -3.12 -19.45
N LYS A 8 -2.83 -2.81 -20.58
CA LYS A 8 -4.24 -2.41 -20.66
C LYS A 8 -5.10 -3.68 -20.58
N GLN A 9 -5.66 -3.97 -19.41
CA GLN A 9 -6.89 -4.76 -19.26
C GLN A 9 -7.78 -4.01 -18.26
N GLU A 10 -9.10 -4.02 -18.49
CA GLU A 10 -10.15 -3.27 -17.79
C GLU A 10 -9.78 -2.61 -16.45
N LYS A 11 -10.08 -1.30 -16.39
CA LYS A 11 -9.78 -0.27 -15.38
C LYS A 11 -10.01 -0.65 -13.91
N ARG A 12 -9.33 -1.65 -13.36
CA ARG A 12 -9.16 -1.78 -11.91
C ARG A 12 -7.77 -1.24 -11.56
N PRO A 13 -7.67 -0.06 -10.91
CA PRO A 13 -6.39 0.48 -10.50
C PRO A 13 -5.68 -0.58 -9.66
N LYS A 14 -4.42 -0.87 -9.98
CA LYS A 14 -3.61 -1.80 -9.19
C LYS A 14 -3.56 -1.26 -7.74
N PRO A 15 -3.65 -2.11 -6.71
CA PRO A 15 -3.66 -1.67 -5.30
C PRO A 15 -2.41 -0.89 -4.91
N CYS A 16 -1.33 -0.98 -5.70
CA CYS A 16 -0.13 -0.16 -5.57
C CYS A 16 -0.27 1.30 -6.03
N CYS A 17 -1.41 1.73 -6.60
CA CYS A 17 -1.62 3.10 -7.08
C CYS A 17 -2.62 3.92 -6.25
N VAL A 18 -3.42 3.30 -5.40
CA VAL A 18 -4.49 3.98 -4.64
C VAL A 18 -4.03 4.45 -3.27
N CYS A 19 -3.27 3.63 -2.55
CA CYS A 19 -2.83 3.92 -1.18
C CYS A 19 -1.30 3.92 -1.07
N LYS A 20 -0.62 4.61 -2.00
CA LYS A 20 0.86 4.69 -2.04
C LYS A 20 1.41 5.35 -0.79
N VAL A 21 0.83 6.46 -0.37
CA VAL A 21 1.32 7.26 0.76
C VAL A 21 1.24 6.46 2.07
N GLU A 22 0.10 5.80 2.31
CA GLU A 22 -0.07 4.95 3.49
C GLU A 22 0.85 3.72 3.44
N LYS A 23 1.02 3.11 2.26
CA LYS A 23 1.95 1.99 2.07
C LYS A 23 3.40 2.41 2.36
N GLU A 24 3.83 3.55 1.83
CA GLU A 24 5.20 4.06 2.00
C GLU A 24 5.46 4.41 3.46
N SER A 25 4.52 5.11 4.11
CA SER A 25 4.61 5.40 5.55
C SER A 25 4.68 4.12 6.39
N ARG A 26 3.90 3.09 6.04
CA ARG A 26 3.91 1.80 6.73
C ARG A 26 5.24 1.07 6.52
N ASP A 27 5.71 0.97 5.28
CA ASP A 27 6.99 0.34 4.93
C ASP A 27 8.15 1.08 5.64
N GLU A 28 8.15 2.40 5.63
CA GLU A 28 9.11 3.24 6.36
C GLU A 28 9.06 2.96 7.86
N CYS A 29 7.86 2.96 8.46
CA CYS A 29 7.70 2.66 9.88
C CYS A 29 8.22 1.27 10.25
N LEU A 30 7.92 0.25 9.45
CA LEU A 30 8.39 -1.11 9.66
C LEU A 30 9.90 -1.23 9.49
N LEU A 31 10.49 -0.44 8.58
CA LEU A 31 11.93 -0.38 8.39
C LEU A 31 12.64 0.28 9.59
N PHE A 32 12.07 1.35 10.14
CA PHE A 32 12.67 2.08 11.27
C PHE A 32 12.39 1.44 12.64
N ASN A 33 11.21 0.86 12.83
CA ASN A 33 10.77 0.35 14.13
C ASN A 33 10.72 -1.19 14.21
N GLY A 34 10.89 -1.89 13.09
CA GLY A 34 10.78 -3.34 12.99
C GLY A 34 9.34 -3.84 12.88
N LEU A 35 9.18 -5.08 12.40
CA LEU A 35 7.89 -5.78 12.24
C LEU A 35 7.13 -5.97 13.55
N GLU A 36 7.84 -5.97 14.68
CA GLU A 36 7.29 -6.16 16.03
C GLU A 36 6.69 -4.87 16.62
N SER A 37 6.88 -3.72 15.96
CA SER A 37 6.46 -2.44 16.51
C SER A 37 4.96 -2.19 16.35
N THR A 38 4.29 -2.07 17.49
CA THR A 38 2.88 -1.65 17.59
C THR A 38 2.63 -0.23 17.06
N LYS A 39 3.68 0.60 16.95
CA LYS A 39 3.59 1.94 16.34
C LYS A 39 3.14 1.93 14.88
N CYS A 40 3.45 0.86 14.15
CA CYS A 40 3.06 0.76 12.75
C CYS A 40 1.63 0.25 12.56
N LYS A 41 0.94 -0.21 13.62
CA LYS A 41 -0.47 -0.64 13.52
C LYS A 41 -1.37 0.45 12.99
N GLU A 42 -1.22 1.69 13.46
CA GLU A 42 -2.04 2.81 12.96
C GLU A 42 -1.85 3.05 11.47
N LEU A 43 -0.62 2.88 10.96
CA LEU A 43 -0.31 3.04 9.54
C LEU A 43 -0.86 1.87 8.71
N VAL A 44 -0.82 0.66 9.24
CA VAL A 44 -1.47 -0.52 8.63
C VAL A 44 -2.99 -0.32 8.58
N ASP A 45 -3.60 0.21 9.64
CA ASP A 45 -5.05 0.43 9.71
C ASP A 45 -5.50 1.52 8.73
N LYS A 46 -4.70 2.60 8.59
CA LYS A 46 -4.89 3.61 7.54
C LYS A 46 -4.78 3.02 6.14
N TYR A 47 -3.76 2.20 5.88
CA TYR A 47 -3.59 1.52 4.59
C TYR A 47 -4.77 0.58 4.27
N ARG A 48 -5.23 -0.21 5.26
CA ARG A 48 -6.42 -1.05 5.14
C ARG A 48 -7.68 -0.24 4.86
N SER A 49 -7.89 0.85 5.60
CA SER A 49 -9.04 1.73 5.42
C SER A 49 -9.06 2.38 4.05
N CYS A 50 -7.90 2.82 3.55
CA CYS A 50 -7.76 3.34 2.21
C CYS A 50 -8.13 2.27 1.16
N MET A 51 -7.56 1.07 1.23
CA MET A 51 -7.86 0.00 0.25
C MET A 51 -9.32 -0.45 0.31
N LYS A 52 -9.92 -0.49 1.51
CA LYS A 52 -11.35 -0.76 1.71
C LYS A 52 -12.24 0.28 1.02
N GLY A 53 -11.84 1.56 1.03
CA GLY A 53 -12.53 2.63 0.30
C GLY A 53 -12.56 2.43 -1.22
N TYR A 54 -11.58 1.71 -1.76
CA TYR A 54 -11.50 1.33 -3.17
C TYR A 54 -12.09 -0.06 -3.47
N GLY A 55 -12.64 -0.75 -2.47
CA GLY A 55 -13.23 -2.08 -2.61
C GLY A 55 -12.21 -3.22 -2.61
N PHE A 56 -10.98 -2.99 -2.12
CA PHE A 56 -9.96 -4.00 -1.93
C PHE A 56 -9.85 -4.36 -0.44
N GLU A 57 -10.17 -5.62 -0.09
CA GLU A 57 -10.02 -6.15 1.27
C GLU A 57 -8.71 -6.95 1.38
N ILE A 58 -7.86 -6.58 2.34
CA ILE A 58 -6.51 -7.13 2.62
C ILE A 58 -6.34 -7.42 4.10
#